data_AF-A0A952SX00-F1
#
_entry.id   AF-A0A952SX00-F1
#
_cell.length_a   1.000
_cell.length_b   1.000
_cell.length_c   1.000
_cell.angle_alpha   90.00
_cell.angle_beta   90.00
_cell.angle_gamma   90.00
#
_symmetry.space_group_name_H-M   'P 1'
#
loop_
_entity.id
_entity.type
_entity.pdbx_description
1 polymer ?
#
loop_
_entity_poly.entity_id
_entity_poly.type
_entity_poly.pdbx_seq_one_letter_code
_entity_poly.pdbx_strand_id
1 'polypeptide(L)' 'MVAGESLVEAAVAEVREETGLTVEVTHLIGVYSSPQGRIVTYPDNGDVVQLIDVRRTSAIRSGYLQSGE' A
#
# COMPACT_ATOMS: atom_id res chain seq x y z
N MET A 1 6.11 1.55 -0.92
CA MET A 1 6.46 2.57 -1.94
C MET A 1 7.81 3.17 -1.60
N VAL A 2 8.77 3.04 -2.50
CA VAL A 2 10.12 3.58 -2.33
C VAL A 2 10.30 4.89 -3.12
N ALA A 3 11.37 5.64 -2.80
CA ALA A 3 11.64 6.90 -3.49
C ALA A 3 11.87 6.67 -5.00
N GLY A 4 11.13 7.40 -5.83
CA GLY A 4 11.20 7.31 -7.29
C GLY A 4 10.13 6.40 -7.93
N GLU A 5 9.41 5.59 -7.16
CA GLU A 5 8.27 4.84 -7.67
C GLU A 5 7.04 5.72 -7.85
N SER A 6 6.29 5.47 -8.92
CA SER A 6 4.93 5.94 -9.03
C SER A 6 4.01 5.17 -8.06
N LEU A 7 2.86 5.78 -7.78
CA LEU A 7 1.80 5.13 -7.02
C LEU A 7 1.41 3.77 -7.63
N VAL A 8 1.24 3.70 -8.94
CA VAL A 8 0.78 2.47 -9.61
C VAL A 8 1.83 1.36 -9.51
N GLU A 9 3.10 1.68 -9.72
CA GLU A 9 4.20 0.70 -9.62
C GLU A 9 4.26 0.10 -8.22
N ALA A 10 4.26 0.94 -7.20
CA ALA A 10 4.23 0.48 -5.81
C ALA A 10 3.01 -0.40 -5.53
N ALA A 11 1.81 -0.02 -6.01
CA ALA A 11 0.60 -0.84 -5.82
C ALA A 11 0.76 -2.26 -6.34
N VAL A 12 1.32 -2.39 -7.55
CA VAL A 12 1.45 -3.67 -8.25
C VAL A 12 2.55 -4.51 -7.61
N ALA A 13 3.66 -3.90 -7.22
CA ALA A 13 4.77 -4.59 -6.54
C ALA A 13 4.33 -5.13 -5.17
N GLU A 14 3.74 -4.28 -4.32
CA GLU A 14 3.34 -4.63 -2.94
C GLU A 14 2.30 -5.75 -2.94
N VAL A 15 1.26 -5.68 -3.79
CA VAL A 15 0.24 -6.75 -3.86
C VAL A 15 0.86 -8.08 -4.29
N ARG A 16 1.82 -8.05 -5.22
CA ARG A 16 2.51 -9.27 -5.65
C ARG A 16 3.36 -9.85 -4.53
N GLU A 17 4.09 -9.01 -3.80
CA GLU A 17 4.98 -9.42 -2.71
C GLU A 17 4.22 -9.97 -1.50
N GLU A 18 3.11 -9.34 -1.12
CA GLU A 18 2.34 -9.74 0.06
C GLU A 18 1.37 -10.90 -0.20
N THR A 19 0.86 -11.04 -1.43
CA THR A 19 -0.25 -11.97 -1.72
C THR A 19 0.01 -12.97 -2.84
N GLY A 20 1.07 -12.78 -3.63
CA GLY A 20 1.34 -13.58 -4.83
C GLY A 20 0.45 -13.25 -6.04
N LEU A 21 -0.48 -12.30 -5.93
CA LEU A 21 -1.38 -11.92 -7.01
C LEU A 21 -0.76 -10.85 -7.92
N THR A 22 -0.92 -11.01 -9.23
CA THR A 22 -0.67 -9.93 -10.19
C THR A 22 -1.96 -9.19 -10.43
N VAL A 23 -1.92 -7.87 -10.29
CA VAL A 23 -3.09 -6.99 -10.41
C VAL A 23 -2.84 -5.85 -11.39
N GLU A 24 -3.92 -5.31 -11.94
CA GLU A 24 -3.93 -4.06 -12.68
C GLU A 24 -4.70 -3.01 -11.88
N VAL A 25 -4.07 -1.85 -11.61
CA VAL A 25 -4.74 -0.73 -10.95
C VAL A 25 -5.74 -0.11 -11.92
N THR A 26 -7.00 0.01 -11.51
CA THR A 26 -8.08 0.52 -12.36
C THR A 26 -8.47 1.95 -11.99
N HIS A 27 -8.53 2.28 -10.69
CA HIS A 27 -9.02 3.57 -10.22
C HIS A 27 -8.36 3.98 -8.90
N LEU A 28 -8.14 5.29 -8.72
CA LEU A 28 -7.87 5.88 -7.41
C LEU A 28 -9.21 6.03 -6.66
N ILE A 29 -9.29 5.42 -5.48
CA ILE A 29 -10.48 5.53 -4.61
C ILE A 29 -10.39 6.81 -3.79
N GLY A 30 -9.20 7.13 -3.26
CA GLY A 30 -9.01 8.34 -2.47
C GLY A 30 -7.66 8.43 -1.78
N VAL A 31 -7.42 9.62 -1.23
CA VAL A 31 -6.27 9.94 -0.39
C VAL A 31 -6.81 10.33 1.00
N TYR A 32 -6.32 9.66 2.03
CA TYR A 32 -6.77 9.86 3.41
C TYR A 32 -5.61 10.38 4.25
N SER A 33 -5.77 11.60 4.74
CA SER A 33 -4.73 12.33 5.49
C SER A 33 -5.20 12.80 6.86
N SER A 34 -6.41 12.44 7.31
CA SER A 34 -6.88 12.83 8.65
C SER A 34 -5.93 12.30 9.73
N PRO A 35 -5.46 13.14 10.66
CA PRO A 35 -4.51 12.71 11.70
C PRO A 35 -5.11 11.70 12.68
N GLN A 36 -6.45 11.70 12.84
CA GLN A 36 -7.12 10.73 13.71
C GLN A 36 -6.82 9.29 13.25
N GLY A 37 -6.17 8.52 14.13
CA GLY A 37 -5.79 7.14 13.87
C GLY A 37 -4.66 6.95 12.84
N ARG A 38 -3.96 8.03 12.45
CA ARG A 38 -2.85 8.00 11.47
C ARG A 38 -1.57 8.66 11.95
N ILE A 39 -1.53 9.14 13.19
CA ILE A 39 -0.27 9.50 13.85
C ILE A 39 0.28 8.23 14.49
N VAL A 40 1.48 7.83 14.09
CA VAL A 40 2.17 6.62 14.57
C VAL A 40 3.49 7.01 15.21
N THR A 41 3.76 6.45 16.39
CA THR A 41 5.07 6.52 17.04
C THR A 41 5.79 5.20 16.84
N TYR A 42 6.95 5.22 16.21
CA TYR A 42 7.76 4.03 16.02
C TYR A 42 8.43 3.63 17.35
N PRO A 43 8.28 2.36 17.79
CA PRO A 43 8.71 1.94 19.12
C PRO A 43 10.23 1.82 19.28
N ASP A 44 10.96 1.68 18.17
CA ASP A 44 12.41 1.48 18.12
C ASP A 44 13.19 2.79 18.32
N ASN A 45 12.73 3.89 17.74
CA ASN A 45 13.45 5.17 17.76
C ASN A 45 12.63 6.36 18.30
N GLY A 46 11.32 6.17 18.53
CA GLY A 46 10.43 7.22 19.02
C GLY A 46 9.97 8.22 17.95
N ASP A 47 10.28 7.99 16.67
CA ASP A 47 9.86 8.87 15.59
C ASP A 47 8.35 8.94 15.50
N VAL A 48 7.83 10.16 15.35
CA VAL A 48 6.40 10.41 15.19
C VAL A 48 6.13 10.80 13.74
N VAL A 49 5.31 10.01 13.05
CA VAL A 49 4.93 10.25 11.65
C VAL A 49 3.42 10.35 11.49
N GLN A 50 2.99 11.14 10.51
CA GLN A 50 1.62 11.11 10.02
C GLN A 50 1.55 10.29 8.74
N LEU A 51 0.78 9.21 8.77
CA LEU A 51 0.55 8.37 7.61
C LEU A 51 -0.45 9.04 6.65
N ILE A 52 -0.16 8.91 5.36
CA ILE A 52 -1.05 9.28 4.27
C ILE A 52 -1.41 8.01 3.50
N ASP A 53 -2.67 7.58 3.58
CA ASP A 53 -3.12 6.41 2.86
C ASP A 53 -3.61 6.79 1.46
N VAL A 54 -3.10 6.10 0.44
CA VAL A 54 -3.63 6.18 -0.92
C VAL A 54 -4.28 4.86 -1.28
N ARG A 55 -5.59 4.85 -1.48
CA ARG A 55 -6.35 3.62 -1.77
C ARG A 55 -6.71 3.55 -3.25
N ARG A 56 -6.55 2.36 -3.83
CA ARG A 56 -6.91 2.08 -5.23
C ARG A 56 -7.77 0.84 -5.35
N THR A 57 -8.56 0.76 -6.42
CA THR A 57 -9.21 -0.46 -6.87
C THR A 57 -8.35 -1.12 -7.93
N SER A 58 -8.21 -2.44 -7.84
CA SER A 58 -7.43 -3.22 -8.80
C SER A 58 -8.19 -4.47 -9.24
N ALA A 59 -7.93 -4.92 -10.47
CA ALA A 59 -8.45 -6.18 -11.00
C ALA A 59 -7.35 -7.24 -10.95
N ILE A 60 -7.67 -8.44 -10.44
CA ILE A 60 -6.74 -9.58 -10.47
C ILE A 60 -6.58 -10.02 -11.93
N ARG A 61 -5.33 -10.22 -12.35
CA ARG A 61 -4.97 -10.71 -13.68
C ARG A 61 -4.47 -12.15 -13.64
N SER A 62 -3.73 -12.51 -12.59
CA SER A 62 -3.21 -13.86 -12.41
C SER A 62 -2.68 -14.07 -10.99
N GLY A 63 -2.18 -15.28 -10.73
CA GLY A 63 -1.59 -15.67 -9.45
C GLY A 63 -2.54 -16.49 -8.59
N TYR A 64 -2.02 -16.95 -7.47
CA TYR A 64 -2.78 -17.65 -6.43
C TYR A 64 -2.56 -16.90 -5.13
N LEU A 65 -3.62 -16.79 -4.33
CA LEU A 65 -3.51 -16.17 -3.02
C LEU A 65 -2.55 -16.99 -2.17
N GLN A 66 -1.47 -16.35 -1.77
CA GLN A 66 -0.53 -16.85 -0.78
C GLN A 66 -0.87 -16.18 0.54
N SER A 67 -1.01 -16.95 1.61
CA SER A 67 -0.96 -16.39 2.96
C SER A 67 0.50 -16.10 3.28
N GLY A 68 0.80 -14.89 3.75
CA GLY A 68 2.04 -14.65 4.48
C GLY A 68 2.11 -15.60 5.69
N GLU A 69 3.32 -16.04 6.04
CA GLU A 69 3.56 -16.89 7.23
C GLU A 69 2.93 -16.31 8.51
#